data_AF-A0A1H8Q0Z4-F1
#
_entry.id   AF-A0A1H8Q0Z4-F1
#
_cell.length_a   1.000
_cell.length_b   1.000
_cell.length_c   1.000
_cell.angle_alpha   90.00
_cell.angle_beta   90.00
_cell.angle_gamma   90.00
#
_symmetry.space_group_name_H-M   'P 1'
#
loop_
_entity.id
_entity.type
_entity.pdbx_description
1 polymer ?
#
loop_
_entity_poly.entity_id
_entity_poly.type
_entity_poly.pdbx_seq_one_letter_code
_entity_poly.pdbx_strand_id
1 'polypeptide(L)'
;MQFIELNTNLYRVLDQLVQQDSLNKQFRYTGILDVFSYCLSEDEAKTLIHPYEYHLKHEYKFINLFKSLFEENASSTCFVHLGNSIEELRKINHGLLNQNELKELNYVTNRGSRIIQIEDINEIELFLKLSTREIHFCDYIFNYGELMVRGNFDLSFPIYYKEKEYLTIIEKNNLYVR
;
A
#
# COMPACT_ATOMS: atom_id res chain seq x y z
N MET A 1 7.42 -15.38 -7.22
CA MET A 1 7.59 -15.10 -5.79
C MET A 1 8.71 -15.89 -5.15
N GLN A 2 9.90 -15.28 -5.12
CA GLN A 2 11.04 -15.75 -4.33
C GLN A 2 11.03 -14.92 -3.05
N PHE A 3 10.73 -15.55 -1.90
CA PHE A 3 10.75 -14.85 -0.62
C PHE A 3 12.14 -14.98 0.01
N ILE A 4 12.79 -13.86 0.21
CA ILE A 4 14.00 -13.79 1.03
C ILE A 4 13.56 -13.72 2.49
N GLU A 5 14.06 -14.62 3.33
CA GLU A 5 14.01 -14.43 4.78
C GLU A 5 14.80 -13.16 5.09
N LEU A 6 14.08 -12.09 5.45
CA LEU A 6 14.69 -10.86 5.89
C LEU A 6 15.61 -11.18 7.07
N ASN A 7 16.84 -10.68 7.04
CA ASN A 7 17.69 -10.70 8.22
C ASN A 7 16.88 -10.10 9.39
N THR A 8 16.87 -10.77 10.54
CA THR A 8 16.08 -10.42 11.73
C THR A 8 16.20 -8.94 12.11
N ASN A 9 17.35 -8.32 11.84
CA ASN A 9 17.56 -6.90 12.07
C ASN A 9 16.75 -5.98 11.15
N LEU A 10 16.70 -6.27 9.85
CA LEU A 10 15.93 -5.47 8.88
C LEU A 10 14.43 -5.60 9.16
N TYR A 11 13.96 -6.81 9.44
CA TYR A 11 12.58 -7.05 9.87
C TYR A 11 12.22 -6.15 11.07
N ARG A 12 13.07 -6.15 12.11
CA ARG A 12 12.84 -5.35 13.31
C ARG A 12 12.79 -3.85 13.01
N VAL A 13 13.65 -3.35 12.13
CA VAL A 13 13.66 -1.93 11.75
C VAL A 13 12.37 -1.55 11.02
N LEU A 14 11.93 -2.37 10.07
CA LEU A 14 10.69 -2.13 9.32
C LEU A 14 9.45 -2.23 10.21
N ASP A 15 9.41 -3.19 11.11
CA ASP A 15 8.31 -3.33 12.08
C ASP A 15 8.26 -2.15 13.06
N GLN A 16 9.42 -1.69 13.54
CA GLN A 16 9.52 -0.49 14.37
C GLN A 16 9.12 0.78 13.63
N LEU A 17 9.49 0.90 12.35
CA LEU A 17 9.09 2.03 11.50
C LEU A 17 7.56 2.16 11.48
N VAL A 18 6.86 1.05 11.22
CA VAL A 18 5.40 0.99 11.13
C VAL A 18 4.71 1.31 12.47
N GLN A 19 5.29 0.83 13.58
CA GLN A 19 4.74 0.98 14.93
C GLN A 19 5.06 2.33 15.59
N GLN A 20 5.90 3.18 15.00
CA GLN A 20 6.27 4.43 15.63
C GLN A 20 5.10 5.44 15.64
N ASP A 21 4.70 5.85 16.84
CA ASP A 21 3.70 6.89 17.08
C ASP A 21 4.06 8.27 16.47
N SER A 22 5.30 8.47 16.01
CA SER A 22 5.72 9.70 15.35
C SER A 22 6.52 9.45 14.07
N LEU A 23 5.91 8.80 13.08
CA LEU A 23 6.41 8.75 11.69
C LEU A 23 6.89 10.13 11.20
N ASN A 24 6.21 11.21 11.63
CA ASN A 24 6.56 12.60 11.37
C ASN A 24 7.99 13.02 11.78
N LYS A 25 8.68 12.27 12.65
CA LYS A 25 10.09 12.55 13.02
C LYS A 25 11.09 11.90 12.07
N GLN A 26 10.69 10.86 11.34
CA GLN A 26 11.56 10.12 10.42
C GLN A 26 11.44 10.59 8.98
N PHE A 27 10.27 11.12 8.62
CA PHE A 27 9.98 11.61 7.29
C PHE A 27 9.93 13.13 7.27
N ARG A 28 10.43 13.71 6.18
CA ARG A 28 10.47 15.16 6.01
C ARG A 28 9.13 15.72 5.56
N TYR A 29 8.38 14.91 4.82
CA TYR A 29 7.08 15.27 4.26
C TYR A 29 6.06 14.19 4.57
N THR A 30 4.83 14.62 4.85
CA THR A 30 3.70 13.76 5.14
C THR A 30 2.44 14.35 4.52
N GLY A 31 1.45 13.51 4.24
CA GLY A 31 0.17 13.93 3.71
C GLY A 31 -0.76 12.76 3.46
N ILE A 32 -1.81 13.01 2.69
CA ILE A 32 -2.75 11.99 2.24
C ILE A 32 -2.65 11.84 0.73
N LEU A 33 -2.28 10.64 0.26
CA LEU A 33 -2.33 10.24 -1.14
C LEU A 33 -3.78 9.98 -1.53
N ASP A 34 -4.27 10.72 -2.51
CA ASP A 34 -5.69 10.78 -2.84
C ASP A 34 -5.90 10.87 -4.37
N VAL A 35 -7.11 10.53 -4.80
CA VAL A 35 -7.59 10.72 -6.17
C VAL A 35 -7.90 12.19 -6.46
N PHE A 36 -8.21 12.97 -5.42
CA PHE A 36 -8.53 14.39 -5.51
C PHE A 36 -7.38 15.26 -5.00
N SER A 37 -7.11 16.36 -5.70
CA SER A 37 -6.10 17.36 -5.30
C SER A 37 -6.58 18.28 -4.17
N TYR A 38 -7.78 18.05 -3.64
CA TYR A 38 -8.44 18.87 -2.63
C TYR A 38 -9.29 17.98 -1.72
N CYS A 39 -9.64 18.50 -0.54
CA CYS A 39 -10.57 17.84 0.36
C CYS A 39 -12.00 18.01 -0.18
N LEU A 40 -12.70 16.91 -0.41
CA LEU A 40 -14.10 16.95 -0.84
C LEU A 40 -14.98 17.61 0.23
N SER A 41 -15.98 18.35 -0.22
CA SER A 41 -17.11 18.74 0.63
C SER A 41 -17.95 17.52 1.00
N GLU A 42 -18.75 17.65 2.06
CA GLU A 42 -19.65 16.58 2.50
C GLU A 42 -20.64 16.16 1.39
N ASP A 43 -21.10 17.12 0.59
CA ASP A 43 -22.03 16.86 -0.51
C ASP A 43 -21.35 16.13 -1.68
N GLU A 44 -20.11 16.49 -2.02
CA GLU A 44 -19.33 15.77 -3.03
C GLU A 44 -19.03 14.34 -2.57
N ALA A 45 -18.63 14.15 -1.30
CA ALA A 45 -18.39 12.83 -0.73
C ALA A 45 -19.65 11.96 -0.75
N LYS A 46 -20.83 12.52 -0.46
CA LYS A 46 -22.13 11.83 -0.58
C LYS A 46 -22.47 11.42 -2.02
N THR A 47 -21.89 12.02 -3.05
CA THR A 47 -22.14 11.52 -4.42
C THR A 47 -21.37 10.25 -4.75
N LEU A 48 -20.41 9.85 -3.92
CA LEU A 48 -19.57 8.65 -4.09
C LEU A 48 -20.19 7.37 -3.50
N ILE A 49 -21.50 7.35 -3.19
CA ILE A 49 -22.28 6.30 -2.49
C ILE A 49 -22.26 4.89 -3.14
N HIS A 50 -21.53 4.67 -4.23
CA HIS A 50 -21.16 3.32 -4.68
C HIS A 50 -19.67 3.05 -4.44
N PRO A 51 -19.24 2.81 -3.18
CA PRO A 51 -17.83 2.63 -2.82
C PRO A 51 -17.14 1.57 -3.69
N TYR A 52 -17.85 0.48 -4.01
CA TYR A 52 -17.26 -0.61 -4.78
C TYR A 52 -16.92 -0.20 -6.23
N GLU A 53 -17.83 0.50 -6.93
CA GLU A 53 -17.55 0.99 -8.29
C GLU A 53 -16.51 2.11 -8.28
N TYR A 54 -16.55 2.98 -7.27
CA TYR A 54 -15.58 4.05 -7.07
C TYR A 54 -14.16 3.49 -6.87
N HIS A 55 -14.00 2.50 -5.99
CA HIS A 55 -12.73 1.81 -5.74
C HIS A 55 -12.20 1.17 -7.01
N LEU A 56 -13.03 0.39 -7.72
CA LEU A 56 -12.62 -0.27 -8.97
C LEU A 56 -12.24 0.73 -10.07
N LYS A 57 -12.92 1.87 -10.15
CA LYS A 57 -12.64 2.91 -11.13
C LYS A 57 -11.27 3.57 -10.92
N HIS A 58 -10.78 3.64 -9.69
CA HIS A 58 -9.55 4.37 -9.35
C HIS A 58 -8.38 3.48 -8.90
N GLU A 59 -8.62 2.21 -8.62
CA GLU A 59 -7.63 1.20 -8.23
C GLU A 59 -6.40 1.18 -9.16
N TYR A 60 -6.62 1.26 -10.48
CA TYR A 60 -5.52 1.24 -11.45
C TYR A 60 -4.52 2.39 -11.26
N LYS A 61 -4.96 3.54 -10.73
CA LYS A 61 -4.08 4.69 -10.47
C LYS A 61 -3.06 4.36 -9.38
N PHE A 62 -3.50 3.71 -8.31
CA PHE A 62 -2.63 3.25 -7.23
C PHE A 62 -1.68 2.16 -7.72
N ILE A 63 -2.18 1.20 -8.50
CA ILE A 63 -1.34 0.17 -9.11
C ILE A 63 -0.25 0.79 -10.00
N ASN A 64 -0.61 1.76 -10.85
CA ASN A 64 0.34 2.42 -11.75
C ASN A 64 1.35 3.29 -11.00
N LEU A 65 0.93 3.99 -9.93
CA LEU A 65 1.85 4.72 -9.07
C LEU A 65 2.90 3.77 -8.48
N PHE A 66 2.47 2.65 -7.91
CA PHE A 66 3.38 1.69 -7.30
C PHE A 66 4.32 1.06 -8.33
N LYS A 67 3.81 0.74 -9.54
CA LYS A 67 4.64 0.35 -10.70
C LYS A 67 5.71 1.39 -11.00
N SER A 68 5.33 2.67 -11.09
CA SER A 68 6.26 3.78 -11.36
C SER A 68 7.31 3.93 -10.25
N LEU A 69 6.93 3.73 -8.98
CA LEU A 69 7.85 3.80 -7.84
C LEU A 69 8.87 2.65 -7.82
N PHE A 70 8.50 1.47 -8.32
CA PHE A 70 9.42 0.35 -8.55
C PHE A 70 10.39 0.62 -9.70
N GLU A 71 9.90 1.19 -10.80
CA GLU A 71 10.67 1.42 -12.02
C GLU A 71 11.68 2.58 -11.89
N GLU A 72 11.26 3.75 -11.38
CA GLU A 72 12.13 4.94 -11.33
C GLU A 72 13.28 4.81 -10.32
N ASN A 73 13.19 3.89 -9.37
CA ASN A 73 14.22 3.70 -8.34
C ASN A 73 15.22 2.55 -8.62
N ALA A 74 15.38 2.15 -9.88
CA ALA A 74 16.44 1.26 -10.34
C ALA A 74 16.62 -0.02 -9.49
N SER A 75 15.54 -0.80 -9.32
CA SER A 75 15.45 -2.04 -8.51
C SER A 75 15.10 -1.81 -7.04
N SER A 76 14.19 -0.89 -6.77
CA SER A 76 13.69 -0.68 -5.41
C SER A 76 12.94 -1.91 -4.89
N THR A 77 13.37 -2.37 -3.73
CA THR A 77 12.64 -3.37 -2.96
C THR A 77 11.47 -2.70 -2.26
N CYS A 78 10.25 -3.22 -2.44
CA CYS A 78 9.13 -2.84 -1.58
C CYS A 78 8.95 -3.89 -0.51
N PHE A 79 8.72 -3.44 0.72
CA PHE A 79 8.29 -4.29 1.82
C PHE A 79 6.81 -4.03 2.09
N VAL A 80 6.02 -5.09 2.14
CA VAL A 80 4.61 -5.04 2.51
C VAL A 80 4.47 -5.54 3.93
N HIS A 81 4.02 -4.68 4.84
CA HIS A 81 3.61 -5.06 6.20
C HIS A 81 2.12 -5.34 6.19
N LEU A 82 1.75 -6.56 6.55
CA LEU A 82 0.37 -7.05 6.55
C LEU A 82 -0.42 -6.63 7.80
N GLY A 83 0.13 -5.80 8.66
CA GLY A 83 -0.51 -5.38 9.89
C GLY A 83 -0.69 -6.52 10.92
N ASN A 84 -1.43 -6.21 11.98
CA ASN A 84 -1.65 -7.14 13.09
C ASN A 84 -2.80 -8.13 12.85
N SER A 85 -3.56 -7.96 11.76
CA SER A 85 -4.76 -8.74 11.43
C SER A 85 -4.52 -9.82 10.37
N ILE A 86 -3.29 -10.33 10.25
CA ILE A 86 -2.96 -11.36 9.25
C ILE A 86 -3.81 -12.65 9.42
N GLU A 87 -4.27 -12.93 10.64
CA GLU A 87 -5.16 -14.05 10.93
C GLU A 87 -6.59 -13.81 10.40
N GLU A 88 -6.99 -12.55 10.25
CA GLU A 88 -8.28 -12.16 9.65
C GLU A 88 -8.25 -12.32 8.13
N LEU A 89 -7.09 -12.11 7.49
CA LEU A 89 -6.91 -12.38 6.06
C LEU A 89 -7.29 -13.81 5.68
N ARG A 90 -7.02 -14.79 6.56
CA ARG A 90 -7.37 -16.21 6.35
C ARG A 90 -8.88 -16.47 6.32
N LYS A 91 -9.68 -15.53 6.83
CA LYS A 91 -11.15 -15.62 6.92
C LYS A 91 -11.85 -14.88 5.78
N ILE A 92 -11.10 -14.20 4.90
CA ILE A 92 -11.68 -13.45 3.78
C ILE A 92 -12.37 -14.41 2.81
N ASN A 93 -13.61 -14.07 2.49
CA ASN A 93 -14.54 -14.91 1.75
C ASN A 93 -14.31 -14.86 0.22
N HIS A 94 -14.65 -15.96 -0.46
CA HIS A 94 -14.28 -16.32 -1.84
C HIS A 94 -14.93 -15.48 -2.98
N GLY A 95 -15.45 -14.28 -2.71
CA GLY A 95 -16.18 -13.46 -3.70
C GLY A 95 -15.44 -12.21 -4.21
N LEU A 96 -14.43 -11.71 -3.49
CA LEU A 96 -13.74 -10.45 -3.79
C LEU A 96 -12.39 -10.63 -4.50
N LEU A 97 -11.86 -11.85 -4.44
CA LEU A 97 -10.61 -12.27 -5.04
C LEU A 97 -10.87 -13.48 -5.93
N ASN A 98 -10.14 -13.56 -7.05
CA ASN A 98 -10.19 -14.72 -7.90
C ASN A 98 -9.40 -15.91 -7.29
N GLN A 99 -9.53 -17.10 -7.88
CA GLN A 99 -8.88 -18.30 -7.34
C GLN A 99 -7.35 -18.22 -7.28
N ASN A 100 -6.71 -17.49 -8.19
CA ASN A 100 -5.25 -17.33 -8.18
C ASN A 100 -4.82 -16.37 -7.08
N GLU A 101 -5.50 -15.22 -6.95
CA GLU A 101 -5.30 -14.25 -5.86
C GLU A 101 -5.48 -14.90 -4.48
N LEU A 102 -6.48 -15.77 -4.32
CA LEU A 102 -6.70 -16.53 -3.09
C LEU A 102 -5.58 -17.54 -2.82
N LYS A 103 -5.07 -18.24 -3.84
CA LYS A 103 -3.95 -19.17 -3.66
C LYS A 103 -2.69 -18.44 -3.22
N GLU A 104 -2.43 -17.29 -3.81
CA GLU A 104 -1.30 -16.43 -3.46
C GLU A 104 -1.42 -15.89 -2.04
N LEU A 105 -2.60 -15.36 -1.66
CA LEU A 105 -2.86 -14.89 -0.30
C LEU A 105 -2.70 -16.01 0.74
N ASN A 106 -3.21 -17.21 0.47
CA ASN A 106 -3.05 -18.37 1.35
C ASN A 106 -1.59 -18.80 1.47
N TYR A 107 -0.84 -18.79 0.36
CA TYR A 107 0.58 -19.09 0.38
C TYR A 107 1.35 -18.14 1.30
N VAL A 108 1.06 -16.84 1.18
CA VAL A 108 1.66 -15.77 1.97
C VAL A 108 1.32 -15.93 3.46
N THR A 109 0.04 -16.01 3.80
CA THR A 109 -0.44 -16.02 5.19
C THR A 109 -0.04 -17.28 5.95
N ASN A 110 0.16 -18.42 5.28
CA ASN A 110 0.57 -19.67 5.93
C ASN A 110 2.03 -19.67 6.42
N ARG A 111 2.88 -18.77 5.92
CA ARG A 111 4.28 -18.67 6.38
C ARG A 111 4.47 -17.92 7.69
N GLY A 112 3.46 -17.16 8.14
CA GLY A 112 3.47 -16.49 9.45
C GLY A 112 4.32 -15.22 9.55
N SER A 113 5.04 -14.82 8.50
CA SER A 113 5.70 -13.51 8.46
C SER A 113 4.67 -12.40 8.24
N ARG A 114 4.81 -11.30 8.99
CA ARG A 114 3.99 -10.09 8.81
C ARG A 114 4.57 -9.11 7.80
N ILE A 115 5.85 -9.25 7.48
CA ILE A 115 6.54 -8.41 6.50
C ILE A 115 6.99 -9.28 5.35
N ILE A 116 6.71 -8.80 4.14
CA ILE A 116 6.97 -9.47 2.89
C ILE A 116 7.86 -8.58 2.05
N GLN A 117 8.94 -9.14 1.55
CA GLN A 117 9.72 -8.50 0.50
C GLN A 117 9.08 -8.80 -0.86
N ILE A 118 8.79 -7.75 -1.62
CA ILE A 118 8.28 -7.81 -2.99
C ILE A 118 9.43 -7.48 -3.94
N GLU A 119 9.73 -8.42 -4.84
CA GLU A 119 10.77 -8.29 -5.86
C GLU A 119 10.19 -8.21 -7.27
N ASP A 120 9.00 -8.79 -7.49
CA ASP A 120 8.25 -8.66 -8.73
C ASP A 120 7.09 -7.69 -8.52
N ILE A 121 7.06 -6.65 -9.35
CA ILE A 121 6.02 -5.63 -9.32
C ILE A 121 4.60 -6.20 -9.50
N ASN A 122 4.45 -7.36 -10.15
CA ASN A 122 3.15 -7.99 -10.29
C ASN A 122 2.61 -8.53 -8.95
N GLU A 123 3.47 -8.82 -7.98
CA GLU A 123 3.10 -9.37 -6.67
C GLU A 123 2.55 -8.28 -5.75
N ILE A 124 2.88 -7.00 -5.98
CA ILE A 124 2.30 -5.91 -5.18
C ILE A 124 0.82 -5.66 -5.50
N GLU A 125 0.40 -6.03 -6.71
CA GLU A 125 -0.95 -5.76 -7.20
C GLU A 125 -2.02 -6.42 -6.32
N LEU A 126 -1.77 -7.65 -5.85
CA LEU A 126 -2.66 -8.34 -4.91
C LEU A 126 -2.85 -7.51 -3.64
N PHE A 127 -1.77 -7.05 -3.02
CA PHE A 127 -1.85 -6.29 -1.77
C PHE A 127 -2.49 -4.93 -1.98
N LEU A 128 -2.24 -4.28 -3.12
CA LEU A 128 -2.92 -3.03 -3.45
C LEU A 128 -4.42 -3.23 -3.60
N LYS A 129 -4.86 -4.26 -4.32
CA LYS A 129 -6.28 -4.62 -4.44
C LYS A 129 -6.93 -4.85 -3.07
N LEU A 130 -6.22 -5.49 -2.14
CA LEU A 130 -6.73 -5.66 -0.78
C LEU A 130 -6.98 -4.31 -0.08
N SER A 131 -6.05 -3.36 -0.22
CA SER A 131 -6.18 -2.04 0.41
C SER A 131 -7.17 -1.12 -0.31
N THR A 132 -7.14 -1.06 -1.64
CA THR A 132 -8.04 -0.18 -2.44
C THR A 132 -9.48 -0.63 -2.37
N ARG A 133 -9.74 -1.93 -2.18
CA ARG A 133 -11.09 -2.48 -2.00
C ARG A 133 -11.50 -2.56 -0.53
N GLU A 134 -10.71 -2.00 0.37
CA GLU A 134 -10.96 -1.97 1.82
C GLU A 134 -11.17 -3.36 2.44
N ILE A 135 -10.55 -4.37 1.85
CA ILE A 135 -10.60 -5.75 2.35
C ILE A 135 -9.58 -5.90 3.49
N HIS A 136 -8.38 -5.38 3.27
CA HIS A 136 -7.29 -5.41 4.25
C HIS A 136 -6.25 -4.35 3.93
N PHE A 137 -5.92 -3.55 4.93
CA PHE A 137 -4.93 -2.48 4.79
C PHE A 137 -3.52 -2.99 5.06
N CYS A 138 -2.61 -2.70 4.13
CA CYS A 138 -1.19 -2.97 4.27
C CYS A 138 -0.42 -1.65 4.40
N ASP A 139 0.76 -1.70 5.02
CA ASP A 139 1.77 -0.67 4.85
C ASP A 139 2.78 -1.08 3.78
N TYR A 140 3.12 -0.14 2.90
CA TYR A 140 4.04 -0.34 1.79
C TYR A 140 5.24 0.54 1.99
N ILE A 141 6.41 -0.08 2.11
CA ILE A 141 7.66 0.58 2.48
C ILE A 141 8.63 0.43 1.33
N PHE A 142 8.97 1.54 0.69
CA PHE A 142 9.90 1.61 -0.42
C PHE A 142 11.27 2.07 0.03
N ASN A 143 12.31 1.63 -0.71
CA ASN A 143 13.69 2.12 -0.56
C ASN A 143 14.17 2.07 0.89
N TYR A 144 13.93 0.95 1.59
CA TYR A 144 14.30 0.77 3.00
C TYR A 144 13.76 1.88 3.94
N GLY A 145 12.58 2.43 3.66
CA GLY A 145 11.92 3.42 4.52
C GLY A 145 12.17 4.87 4.14
N GLU A 146 12.43 5.17 2.87
CA GLU A 146 12.44 6.54 2.36
C GLU A 146 11.07 7.04 1.94
N LEU A 147 10.20 6.12 1.53
CA LEU A 147 8.80 6.34 1.22
C LEU A 147 7.98 5.24 1.87
N MET A 148 6.89 5.64 2.54
CA MET A 148 5.91 4.74 3.10
C MET A 148 4.51 5.18 2.73
N VAL A 149 3.69 4.25 2.28
CA VAL A 149 2.26 4.45 2.01
C VAL A 149 1.48 3.49 2.88
N ARG A 150 0.41 3.95 3.51
CA ARG A 150 -0.49 3.14 4.33
C ARG A 150 -1.84 3.01 3.63
N GLY A 151 -2.31 1.78 3.42
CA GLY A 151 -3.67 1.53 2.97
C GLY A 151 -4.68 2.13 3.95
N ASN A 152 -5.77 2.69 3.43
CA ASN A 152 -6.79 3.35 4.23
C ASN A 152 -8.12 3.43 3.48
N PHE A 153 -9.17 3.84 4.19
CA PHE A 153 -10.51 4.02 3.62
C PHE A 153 -10.56 5.07 2.50
N ASP A 154 -11.56 4.96 1.64
CA ASP A 154 -11.96 5.90 0.60
C ASP A 154 -10.82 6.27 -0.39
N LEU A 155 -9.86 5.36 -0.56
CA LEU A 155 -8.64 5.61 -1.35
C LEU A 155 -7.82 6.82 -0.85
N SER A 156 -7.93 7.16 0.44
CA SER A 156 -7.22 8.28 1.07
C SER A 156 -6.04 7.77 1.89
N PHE A 157 -4.96 7.36 1.23
CA PHE A 157 -3.85 6.61 1.83
C PHE A 157 -2.84 7.56 2.51
N PRO A 158 -2.57 7.47 3.83
CA PRO A 158 -1.49 8.23 4.43
C PRO A 158 -0.15 7.94 3.76
N ILE A 159 0.60 8.99 3.44
CA ILE A 159 1.88 8.89 2.76
C ILE A 159 2.95 9.69 3.51
N TYR A 160 4.14 9.10 3.61
CA TYR A 160 5.28 9.64 4.33
C TYR A 160 6.51 9.49 3.45
N TYR A 161 7.26 10.56 3.23
CA TYR A 161 8.38 10.53 2.30
C TYR A 161 9.47 11.54 2.66
N LYS A 162 10.70 11.23 2.26
CA LYS A 162 11.87 12.08 2.57
C LYS A 162 12.17 13.13 1.50
N GLU A 163 11.89 12.82 0.24
CA GLU A 163 12.31 13.60 -0.94
C GLU A 163 11.12 14.11 -1.75
N LYS A 164 11.12 15.38 -2.20
CA LYS A 164 9.94 15.96 -2.88
C LYS A 164 9.70 15.40 -4.27
N GLU A 165 10.71 14.77 -4.85
CA GLU A 165 10.74 14.15 -6.17
C GLU A 165 9.61 13.12 -6.31
N TYR A 166 9.22 12.46 -5.21
CA TYR A 166 8.09 11.54 -5.18
C TYR A 166 6.76 12.20 -5.60
N LEU A 167 6.57 13.51 -5.36
CA LEU A 167 5.38 14.25 -5.81
C LEU A 167 5.24 14.23 -7.34
N THR A 168 6.36 14.32 -8.06
CA THR A 168 6.34 14.29 -9.53
C THR A 168 5.87 12.92 -10.04
N ILE A 169 6.28 11.83 -9.38
CA ILE A 169 5.85 10.47 -9.72
C ILE A 169 4.36 10.28 -9.40
N ILE A 170 3.91 10.82 -8.26
CA ILE A 170 2.51 10.78 -7.82
C ILE A 170 1.60 11.49 -8.82
N GLU A 171 1.94 12.73 -9.20
CA GLU A 171 1.15 13.54 -10.13
C GLU A 171 1.09 12.94 -11.54
N LYS A 172 2.21 12.37 -12.04
CA LYS A 172 2.24 11.62 -13.31
C LYS A 172 1.22 10.48 -13.36
N ASN A 173 0.85 9.93 -12.20
CA ASN A 173 -0.10 8.84 -12.06
C ASN A 173 -1.53 9.31 -11.72
N ASN A 174 -1.83 10.61 -11.86
CA ASN A 174 -3.15 11.21 -11.60
C ASN A 174 -3.66 10.98 -10.16
N LEU A 175 -2.72 11.00 -9.22
CA LEU A 175 -2.94 11.04 -7.77
C LEU A 175 -2.29 12.31 -7.22
N TYR A 176 -2.65 12.67 -5.99
CA TYR A 176 -2.22 13.91 -5.35
C TYR A 176 -1.90 13.68 -3.88
N VAL A 177 -1.01 14.51 -3.34
CA VAL A 177 -0.76 14.57 -1.89
C VAL A 177 -1.36 15.87 -1.36
N ARG A 178 -2.26 15.75 -0.38
CA ARG A 178 -2.87 16.88 0.33
C ARG A 178 -2.51 16.90 1.82
#